data_AF-A0A834FED2-F1
#
_entry.id   AF-A0A834FED2-F1
#
_cell.length_a   1.000
_cell.length_b   1.000
_cell.length_c   1.000
_cell.angle_alpha   90.00
_cell.angle_beta   90.00
_cell.angle_gamma   90.00
#
_symmetry.space_group_name_H-M   'P 1'
#
loop_
_entity.id
_entity.type
_entity.pdbx_description
1 polymer ?
#
loop_
_entity_poly.entity_id
_entity_poly.type
_entity_poly.pdbx_seq_one_letter_code
_entity_poly.pdbx_strand_id
1 'polypeptide(L)'
;MTVFGVPKCLLMMVMLVYAAAAAADHVNKAVLLKDILKVVLELKNQSEIQNMSLPKINNECPPSFFCKAEEALKELNLPKNVNKKNLETLHRYLHQYNHLVPIEHSKCAPNVNHTFKVAAFLKEMRHCVIKALNKTTH
;
A
#
# COMPACT_ATOMS: atom_id res chain seq x y z
N MET A 1 -21.11 -16.12 51.70
CA MET A 1 -21.28 -14.95 50.81
C MET A 1 -20.53 -13.79 51.43
N THR A 2 -19.25 -13.62 51.09
CA THR A 2 -18.45 -12.46 51.51
C THR A 2 -17.14 -12.43 50.71
N VAL A 3 -16.88 -11.26 50.12
CA VAL A 3 -15.58 -10.61 49.96
C VAL A 3 -14.56 -11.26 49.00
N PHE A 4 -14.49 -10.71 47.78
CA PHE A 4 -13.20 -10.50 47.10
C PHE A 4 -13.11 -9.01 46.74
N GLY A 5 -12.28 -8.29 47.51
CA GLY A 5 -11.88 -6.93 47.19
C GLY A 5 -11.01 -6.93 45.95
N VAL A 6 -11.50 -6.34 44.87
CA VAL A 6 -10.69 -6.00 43.72
C VAL A 6 -10.11 -4.61 43.98
N PRO A 7 -8.78 -4.44 44.11
CA PRO A 7 -8.19 -3.14 44.35
C PRO A 7 -8.39 -2.23 43.12
N LYS A 8 -9.09 -1.11 43.32
CA LYS A 8 -9.31 -0.01 42.36
C LYS A 8 -8.02 0.81 42.10
N CYS A 9 -6.88 0.16 41.86
CA CYS A 9 -5.60 0.82 41.62
C CYS A 9 -4.98 0.57 40.24
N LEU A 10 -5.67 -0.16 39.35
CA LEU A 10 -5.16 -0.49 38.01
C LEU A 10 -5.85 0.31 36.88
N LEU A 11 -6.20 1.55 37.16
CA LEU A 11 -6.83 2.50 36.22
C LEU A 11 -6.02 3.80 36.13
N MET A 12 -4.69 3.75 35.97
CA MET A 12 -3.91 4.97 35.75
C MET A 12 -2.52 4.72 35.14
N MET A 13 -2.41 4.07 33.97
CA MET A 13 -1.16 4.07 33.19
C MET A 13 -1.34 3.65 31.72
N VAL A 14 -2.26 4.29 30.98
CA VAL A 14 -2.41 4.04 29.51
C VAL A 14 -2.34 5.32 28.66
N MET A 15 -1.97 6.47 29.24
CA MET A 15 -1.97 7.76 28.52
C MET A 15 -0.63 8.21 27.92
N LEU A 16 0.41 7.36 27.85
CA LEU A 16 1.74 7.78 27.37
C LEU A 16 2.34 6.98 26.20
N VAL A 17 1.65 5.96 25.66
CA VAL A 17 2.23 5.09 24.61
C VAL A 17 1.78 5.47 23.18
N TYR A 18 0.69 6.24 23.02
CA TYR A 18 0.12 6.52 21.69
C TYR A 18 0.88 7.54 20.84
N ALA A 19 1.72 8.41 21.43
CA ALA A 19 2.45 9.43 20.68
C ALA A 19 3.69 8.87 19.94
N ALA A 20 4.33 7.83 20.49
CA ALA A 20 5.50 7.21 19.87
C ALA A 20 5.13 6.30 18.68
N ALA A 21 3.95 5.67 18.71
CA ALA A 21 3.45 4.85 17.60
C ALA A 21 3.17 5.71 16.36
N ALA A 22 2.50 6.85 16.51
CA ALA A 22 2.20 7.74 15.39
C ALA A 22 3.47 8.20 14.63
N ALA A 23 4.53 8.61 15.33
CA ALA A 23 5.80 9.02 14.71
C ALA A 23 6.55 7.84 14.04
N ALA A 24 6.59 6.66 14.67
CA ALA A 24 7.16 5.46 14.06
C ALA A 24 6.36 5.00 12.84
N ASP A 25 5.04 5.16 12.85
CA ASP A 25 4.16 4.89 11.71
C ASP A 25 4.45 5.84 10.54
N HIS A 26 4.79 7.11 10.81
CA HIS A 26 5.21 8.06 9.76
C HIS A 26 6.55 7.68 9.12
N VAL A 27 7.53 7.23 9.92
CA VAL A 27 8.84 6.78 9.42
C VAL A 27 8.69 5.49 8.60
N ASN A 28 7.91 4.51 9.08
CA ASN A 28 7.67 3.25 8.37
C ASN A 28 6.92 3.46 7.05
N LYS A 29 5.94 4.38 7.01
CA LYS A 29 5.24 4.76 5.78
C LYS A 29 6.18 5.36 4.73
N ALA A 30 7.07 6.27 5.14
CA ALA A 30 8.02 6.90 4.23
C ALA A 30 9.06 5.89 3.68
N VAL A 31 9.52 4.96 4.51
CA VAL A 31 10.42 3.87 4.08
C VAL A 31 9.72 2.96 3.08
N LEU A 32 8.50 2.49 3.38
CA LEU A 32 7.71 1.66 2.47
C LEU A 32 7.44 2.35 1.13
N LEU A 33 7.12 3.64 1.13
CA LEU A 33 6.93 4.40 -0.11
C LEU A 33 8.22 4.50 -0.94
N LYS A 34 9.39 4.64 -0.30
CA LYS A 34 10.70 4.61 -0.99
C LYS A 34 10.97 3.22 -1.59
N ASP A 35 10.65 2.15 -0.86
CA ASP A 35 10.82 0.78 -1.34
C ASP A 35 9.87 0.45 -2.51
N ILE A 36 8.60 0.88 -2.42
CA ILE A 36 7.63 0.80 -3.53
C ILE A 36 8.17 1.56 -4.75
N LEU A 37 8.68 2.77 -4.57
CA LEU A 37 9.24 3.56 -5.68
C LEU A 37 10.39 2.83 -6.36
N LYS A 38 11.30 2.23 -5.58
CA LYS A 38 12.43 1.48 -6.12
C LYS A 38 11.95 0.31 -6.98
N VAL A 39 11.02 -0.50 -6.47
CA VAL A 39 10.49 -1.65 -7.21
C VAL A 39 9.72 -1.22 -8.46
N VAL A 40 8.97 -0.11 -8.40
CA VAL A 40 8.28 0.45 -9.58
C VAL A 40 9.26 0.87 -10.67
N LEU A 41 10.41 1.45 -10.32
CA LEU A 41 11.46 1.81 -11.28
C LEU A 41 12.13 0.57 -11.88
N GLU A 42 12.36 -0.47 -11.10
CA GLU A 42 12.88 -1.75 -11.58
C GLU A 42 11.90 -2.42 -12.55
N LEU A 43 10.60 -2.48 -12.21
CA LEU A 43 9.54 -3.00 -13.06
C LEU A 43 9.37 -2.20 -14.35
N LYS A 44 9.55 -0.88 -14.29
CA LYS A 44 9.51 -0.03 -15.50
C LYS A 44 10.59 -0.44 -16.51
N ASN A 45 11.73 -0.92 -16.06
CA ASN A 45 12.81 -1.37 -16.95
C ASN A 45 12.58 -2.78 -17.52
N GLN A 46 11.57 -3.52 -17.06
CA GLN A 46 11.20 -4.83 -17.58
C GLN A 46 10.24 -4.69 -18.76
N SER A 47 10.76 -4.76 -19.99
CA SER A 47 9.94 -4.63 -21.22
C SER A 47 8.87 -5.71 -21.36
N GLU A 48 9.12 -6.89 -20.80
CA GLU A 48 8.25 -8.08 -20.88
C GLU A 48 6.85 -7.82 -20.31
N ILE A 49 6.74 -7.01 -19.25
CA ILE A 49 5.46 -6.75 -18.58
C ILE A 49 4.76 -5.48 -19.07
N GLN A 50 5.47 -4.57 -19.75
CA GLN A 50 4.96 -3.22 -20.06
C GLN A 50 3.70 -3.21 -20.94
N ASN A 51 3.58 -4.19 -21.84
CA ASN A 51 2.45 -4.30 -22.77
C ASN A 51 1.28 -5.13 -22.22
N MET A 52 1.40 -5.67 -21.02
CA MET A 52 0.30 -6.41 -20.38
C MET A 52 -0.81 -5.46 -19.95
N SER A 53 -2.02 -6.00 -19.86
CA SER A 53 -3.21 -5.28 -19.44
C SER A 53 -3.50 -5.56 -17.97
N LEU A 54 -3.85 -4.53 -17.21
CA LEU A 54 -4.47 -4.68 -15.89
C LEU A 54 -5.76 -3.85 -15.76
N PRO A 55 -6.65 -4.18 -14.81
CA PRO A 55 -7.89 -3.44 -14.55
C PRO A 55 -7.65 -1.98 -14.16
N LYS A 56 -8.37 -1.04 -14.77
CA LYS A 56 -8.20 0.41 -14.61
C LYS A 56 -8.39 0.87 -13.18
N ILE A 57 -7.43 1.66 -12.70
CA ILE A 57 -7.53 2.34 -11.41
C ILE A 57 -7.84 3.80 -11.70
N ASN A 58 -8.84 4.38 -11.04
CA ASN A 58 -9.20 5.79 -11.25
C ASN A 58 -8.01 6.70 -10.87
N ASN A 59 -7.78 7.72 -11.70
CA ASN A 59 -6.59 8.58 -11.70
C ASN A 59 -6.43 9.51 -10.48
N GLU A 60 -7.28 9.39 -9.47
CA GLU A 60 -7.16 10.21 -8.27
C GLU A 60 -6.22 9.55 -7.26
N CYS A 61 -5.04 10.14 -7.05
CA CYS A 61 -4.15 9.76 -5.95
C CYS A 61 -4.69 10.33 -4.62
N PRO A 62 -5.51 9.58 -3.84
CA PRO A 62 -5.23 9.29 -2.41
C PRO A 62 -5.80 7.91 -1.94
N PRO A 63 -5.63 7.49 -0.65
CA PRO A 63 -5.05 6.20 -0.22
C PRO A 63 -5.69 4.94 -0.82
N SER A 64 -6.95 4.99 -1.23
CA SER A 64 -7.62 3.98 -2.05
C SER A 64 -6.84 3.59 -3.32
N PHE A 65 -5.98 4.45 -3.89
CA PHE A 65 -5.16 4.10 -5.06
C PHE A 65 -4.23 2.92 -4.77
N PHE A 66 -3.51 2.92 -3.64
CA PHE A 66 -2.56 1.84 -3.31
C PHE A 66 -3.28 0.52 -3.02
N CYS A 67 -4.48 0.60 -2.46
CA CYS A 67 -5.35 -0.54 -2.24
C CYS A 67 -5.92 -1.09 -3.56
N LYS A 68 -6.38 -0.23 -4.45
CA LYS A 68 -6.80 -0.62 -5.81
C LYS A 68 -5.65 -1.18 -6.63
N ALA A 69 -4.43 -0.68 -6.44
CA ALA A 69 -3.23 -1.19 -7.09
C ALA A 69 -2.87 -2.59 -6.61
N GLU A 70 -2.99 -2.86 -5.30
CA GLU A 70 -2.84 -4.21 -4.75
C GLU A 70 -3.84 -5.18 -5.39
N GLU A 71 -5.14 -4.82 -5.41
CA GLU A 71 -6.18 -5.65 -6.01
C GLU A 71 -5.98 -5.85 -7.53
N ALA A 72 -5.63 -4.79 -8.26
CA ALA A 72 -5.39 -4.89 -9.71
C ALA A 72 -4.18 -5.76 -10.05
N LEU A 73 -3.18 -5.86 -9.16
CA LEU A 73 -2.05 -6.77 -9.33
C LEU A 73 -2.44 -8.24 -9.15
N LYS A 74 -3.47 -8.56 -8.35
CA LYS A 74 -3.98 -9.93 -8.19
C LYS A 74 -4.63 -10.44 -9.48
N GLU A 75 -5.28 -9.55 -10.22
CA GLU A 75 -5.92 -9.83 -11.51
C GLU A 75 -4.90 -9.89 -12.68
N LEU A 76 -3.63 -9.57 -12.45
CA LEU A 76 -2.62 -9.56 -13.49
C LEU A 76 -2.18 -10.98 -13.86
N ASN A 77 -2.67 -11.47 -15.01
CA ASN A 77 -2.25 -12.75 -15.55
C ASN A 77 -0.87 -12.67 -16.21
N LEU A 78 0.16 -13.11 -15.47
CA LEU A 78 1.54 -13.16 -15.95
C LEU A 78 1.88 -14.50 -16.60
N PRO A 79 2.45 -14.51 -17.83
CA PRO A 79 3.03 -15.69 -18.45
C PRO A 79 4.06 -16.39 -17.56
N LYS A 80 4.21 -17.72 -17.72
CA LYS A 80 5.10 -18.53 -16.87
C LYS A 80 6.59 -18.18 -17.01
N ASN A 81 6.99 -17.60 -18.14
CA ASN A 81 8.36 -17.20 -18.44
C ASN A 81 8.73 -15.82 -17.90
N VAL A 82 7.77 -15.06 -17.35
CA VAL A 82 8.02 -13.71 -16.84
C VAL A 82 8.45 -13.77 -15.38
N ASN A 83 9.51 -13.04 -15.04
CA ASN A 83 9.99 -12.95 -13.67
C ASN A 83 8.98 -12.18 -12.78
N LYS A 84 8.32 -12.90 -11.87
CA LYS A 84 7.28 -12.36 -10.99
C LYS A 84 7.83 -11.74 -9.70
N LYS A 85 9.12 -11.94 -9.38
CA LYS A 85 9.72 -11.54 -8.10
C LYS A 85 9.47 -10.08 -7.74
N ASN A 86 9.62 -9.18 -8.71
CA ASN A 86 9.45 -7.75 -8.48
C ASN A 86 7.96 -7.37 -8.33
N LEU A 87 7.05 -8.04 -9.04
CA LEU A 87 5.61 -7.84 -8.89
C LEU A 87 5.09 -8.37 -7.55
N GLU A 88 5.57 -9.53 -7.11
CA GLU A 88 5.26 -10.10 -5.79
C GLU A 88 5.82 -9.22 -4.65
N THR A 89 7.02 -8.67 -4.84
CA THR A 89 7.60 -7.72 -3.88
C THR A 89 6.79 -6.43 -3.82
N LEU A 90 6.37 -5.92 -4.98
CA LEU A 90 5.51 -4.75 -5.06
C LEU A 90 4.18 -4.96 -4.36
N HIS A 91 3.52 -6.09 -4.60
CA HIS A 91 2.27 -6.47 -3.95
C HIS A 91 2.44 -6.51 -2.43
N ARG A 92 3.52 -7.12 -1.93
CA ARG A 92 3.82 -7.19 -0.49
C ARG A 92 3.98 -5.82 0.15
N TYR A 93 4.69 -4.90 -0.49
CA TYR A 93 4.89 -3.55 0.04
C TYR A 93 3.60 -2.72 0.01
N LEU A 94 2.77 -2.87 -1.03
CA LEU A 94 1.45 -2.27 -1.08
C LEU A 94 0.56 -2.79 0.05
N HIS A 95 0.55 -4.11 0.26
CA HIS A 95 -0.18 -4.75 1.34
C HIS A 95 0.24 -4.19 2.72
N GLN A 96 1.55 -4.15 2.99
CA GLN A 96 2.08 -3.57 4.23
C GLN A 96 1.70 -2.10 4.40
N TYR A 97 1.77 -1.31 3.32
CA TYR A 97 1.37 0.09 3.35
C TYR A 97 -0.13 0.25 3.65
N ASN A 98 -0.99 -0.58 3.05
CA ASN A 98 -2.43 -0.58 3.27
C ASN A 98 -2.80 -1.02 4.70
N HIS A 99 -1.99 -1.85 5.36
CA HIS A 99 -2.16 -2.16 6.79
C HIS A 99 -1.84 -0.99 7.73
N LEU A 100 -0.96 -0.07 7.31
CA LEU A 100 -0.58 1.12 8.10
C LEU A 100 -1.52 2.32 7.87
N VAL A 101 -2.37 2.25 6.85
CA VAL A 101 -3.32 3.32 6.49
C VAL A 101 -4.72 2.76 6.64
N PRO A 102 -5.59 3.31 7.51
CA PRO A 102 -6.96 2.83 7.63
C PRO A 102 -7.72 3.16 6.33
N ILE A 103 -7.83 2.17 5.45
CA ILE A 103 -8.57 2.25 4.18
C ILE A 103 -9.75 1.30 4.29
N GLU A 104 -10.95 1.83 4.06
CA GLU A 104 -12.14 0.99 3.89
C GLU A 104 -11.96 0.10 2.66
N HIS A 105 -11.88 -1.21 2.87
CA HIS A 105 -11.62 -2.17 1.79
C HIS A 105 -12.72 -2.18 0.72
N SER A 106 -13.93 -1.74 1.05
CA SER A 106 -15.02 -1.51 0.10
C SER A 106 -14.68 -0.47 -0.99
N LYS A 107 -13.69 0.40 -0.74
CA LYS A 107 -13.19 1.40 -1.70
C LYS A 107 -12.00 0.91 -2.54
N CYS A 108 -11.56 -0.34 -2.36
CA CYS A 108 -10.39 -0.90 -3.02
C CYS A 108 -10.69 -1.67 -4.31
N ALA A 109 -11.96 -1.82 -4.69
CA ALA A 109 -12.32 -2.50 -5.93
C ALA A 109 -11.76 -1.75 -7.16
N PRO A 110 -10.95 -2.40 -8.01
CA PRO A 110 -10.51 -1.82 -9.27
C PRO A 110 -11.66 -1.79 -10.28
N ASN A 111 -11.58 -0.94 -11.30
CA ASN A 111 -12.60 -0.89 -12.35
C ASN A 111 -12.32 -2.01 -13.36
N VAL A 112 -12.95 -3.16 -13.15
CA VAL A 112 -12.80 -4.38 -13.98
C VAL A 112 -13.31 -4.22 -15.42
N ASN A 113 -14.12 -3.19 -15.70
CA ASN A 113 -14.69 -2.96 -17.03
C ASN A 113 -13.74 -2.20 -17.98
N HIS A 114 -12.63 -1.69 -17.46
CA HIS A 114 -11.64 -0.97 -18.25
C HIS A 114 -10.26 -1.54 -17.96
N THR A 115 -9.40 -1.61 -18.96
CA THR A 115 -8.01 -2.06 -18.80
C THR A 115 -7.03 -1.02 -19.30
N PHE A 116 -5.84 -1.00 -18.73
CA PHE A 116 -4.74 -0.17 -19.17
C PHE A 116 -3.42 -0.94 -19.18
N LYS A 117 -2.46 -0.45 -19.94
CA LYS A 117 -1.13 -1.07 -20.02
C LYS A 117 -0.40 -0.95 -18.68
N VAL A 118 0.32 -1.99 -18.28
CA VAL A 118 1.20 -1.97 -17.09
C VAL A 118 2.19 -0.81 -17.16
N ALA A 119 2.68 -0.43 -18.34
CA ALA A 119 3.52 0.76 -18.48
C ALA A 119 2.84 2.06 -18.00
N ALA A 120 1.54 2.23 -18.30
CA ALA A 120 0.76 3.38 -17.85
C ALA A 120 0.51 3.30 -16.33
N PHE A 121 0.20 2.11 -15.82
CA PHE A 121 0.10 1.84 -14.38
C PHE A 121 1.35 2.18 -13.60
N LEU A 122 2.51 1.71 -14.03
CA LEU A 122 3.77 1.99 -13.35
C LEU A 122 4.10 3.49 -13.38
N LYS A 123 3.73 4.19 -14.45
CA LYS A 123 3.88 5.65 -14.56
C LYS A 123 2.99 6.37 -13.55
N GLU A 124 1.72 6.00 -13.45
CA GLU A 124 0.79 6.58 -12.48
C GLU A 124 1.18 6.24 -11.05
N MET A 125 1.60 5.00 -10.79
CA MET A 125 2.04 4.58 -9.47
C MET A 125 3.27 5.34 -9.01
N ARG A 126 4.26 5.53 -9.89
CA ARG A 126 5.41 6.41 -9.60
C ARG A 126 4.95 7.82 -9.21
N HIS A 127 4.01 8.40 -9.97
CA HIS A 127 3.49 9.73 -9.68
C HIS A 127 2.79 9.79 -8.30
N CYS A 128 1.91 8.83 -8.00
CA CYS A 128 1.22 8.79 -6.71
C CYS A 128 2.17 8.54 -5.53
N VAL A 129 3.20 7.70 -5.68
CA VAL A 129 4.21 7.45 -4.64
C VAL A 129 5.01 8.71 -4.33
N ILE A 130 5.48 9.45 -5.35
CA ILE A 130 6.20 10.71 -5.16
C ILE A 130 5.29 11.75 -4.47
N LYS A 131 4.03 11.84 -4.90
CA LYS A 131 3.05 12.74 -4.27
C LYS A 131 2.79 12.37 -2.80
N ALA A 132 2.75 11.08 -2.47
CA ALA A 132 2.59 10.60 -1.10
C ALA A 132 3.83 10.92 -0.25
N LEU A 133 5.04 10.68 -0.78
CA LEU A 133 6.32 11.01 -0.10
C LEU A 133 6.44 12.49 0.23
N ASN A 134 6.06 13.36 -0.71
CA ASN A 134 6.07 14.81 -0.48
C ASN A 134 5.08 15.24 0.62
N LYS A 135 3.94 14.54 0.75
CA LYS A 135 2.97 14.81 1.83
C LYS A 135 3.39 14.26 3.19
N THR A 136 4.27 13.27 3.27
CA THR A 136 4.75 12.70 4.55
C THR A 136 5.96 13.43 5.14
N THR A 137 6.55 14.39 4.41
CA THR A 137 7.76 15.14 4.83
C THR A 137 7.42 16.48 5.49
N HIS A 138 6.16 16.91 5.39
CA HIS A 138 5.59 18.12 6.00
C HIS A 138 4.59 17.72 7.09
#